data_AF-A0A8S3JZ94-F1
#
_entry.id   AF-A0A8S3JZ94-F1
#
_cell.length_a   1.000
_cell.length_b   1.000
_cell.length_c   1.000
_cell.angle_alpha   90.00
_cell.angle_beta   90.00
_cell.angle_gamma   90.00
#
_symmetry.space_group_name_H-M   'P 1'
#
loop_
_entity.id
_entity.type
_entity.pdbx_description
1 polymer ?
#
loop_
_entity_poly.entity_id
_entity_poly.type
_entity_poly.pdbx_seq_one_letter_code
_entity_poly.pdbx_strand_id
1 'polypeptide(L)'
;YDANDSLDELAKKLDIEHNSNALKEMYPVKKEEKDILFDGFSKEEKGRYKYLNLRKQVQPEHKFQYPVSSTMEYGWKLGETGQHFKAPTYARGKIVEESFYRRNGVFE
;
A
#
# COMPACT_ATOMS: atom_id res chain seq x y z
N TYR A 1 -18.94 -5.80 16.29
CA TYR A 1 -19.61 -6.74 15.38
C TYR A 1 -20.12 -7.87 16.23
N ASP A 2 -21.44 -7.97 16.38
CA ASP A 2 -22.08 -9.06 17.10
C ASP A 2 -22.69 -10.00 16.05
N ALA A 3 -22.44 -11.31 16.15
CA ALA A 3 -22.76 -12.26 15.07
C ALA A 3 -24.27 -12.45 14.82
N ASN A 4 -25.11 -11.86 15.68
CA ASN A 4 -26.56 -11.99 15.67
C ASN A 4 -27.29 -10.71 15.19
N ASP A 5 -26.57 -9.65 14.82
CA ASP A 5 -27.20 -8.42 14.33
C ASP A 5 -27.89 -8.67 12.96
N SER A 6 -29.12 -8.18 12.81
CA SER A 6 -29.84 -8.22 11.53
C SER A 6 -29.18 -7.28 10.50
N LEU A 7 -29.30 -7.60 9.20
CA LEU A 7 -28.76 -6.77 8.11
C LEU A 7 -29.28 -5.31 8.17
N ASP A 8 -30.55 -5.14 8.55
CA ASP A 8 -31.19 -3.82 8.71
C ASP A 8 -30.65 -3.05 9.93
N GLU A 9 -30.26 -3.76 10.99
CA GLU A 9 -29.67 -3.17 12.20
C GLU A 9 -28.24 -2.73 11.94
N LEU A 10 -27.46 -3.54 11.21
CA LEU A 10 -26.13 -3.15 10.75
C LEU A 10 -26.19 -1.94 9.81
N ALA A 11 -27.16 -1.91 8.90
CA ALA A 11 -27.35 -0.79 7.98
C ALA A 11 -27.68 0.52 8.70
N LYS A 12 -28.50 0.45 9.75
CA LYS A 12 -28.77 1.58 10.65
C LYS A 12 -27.55 1.97 11.47
N LYS A 13 -26.82 1.02 12.06
CA LYS A 13 -25.58 1.29 12.82
C LYS A 13 -24.49 1.95 11.96
N LEU A 14 -24.46 1.63 10.67
CA LEU A 14 -23.54 2.21 9.69
C LEU A 14 -24.06 3.52 9.06
N ASP A 15 -25.26 3.99 9.45
CA ASP A 15 -25.92 5.19 8.93
C ASP A 15 -25.83 5.30 7.40
N ILE A 16 -26.08 4.19 6.69
CA ILE A 16 -25.85 4.11 5.23
C ILE A 16 -26.68 5.14 4.46
N GLU A 17 -27.86 5.49 4.98
CA GLU A 17 -28.75 6.51 4.42
C GLU A 17 -28.12 7.91 4.41
N HIS A 18 -27.31 8.23 5.41
CA HIS A 18 -26.66 9.55 5.57
C HIS A 18 -25.18 9.54 5.18
N ASN A 19 -24.54 8.37 5.20
CA ASN A 19 -23.15 8.16 4.83
C ASN A 19 -23.03 7.14 3.69
N SER A 20 -23.22 7.63 2.46
CA SER A 20 -23.06 6.81 1.25
C SER A 20 -21.66 6.20 1.07
N ASN A 21 -20.66 6.67 1.83
CA ASN A 21 -19.28 6.16 1.78
C ASN A 21 -19.02 5.05 2.82
N ALA A 22 -19.98 4.76 3.72
CA ALA A 22 -19.83 3.72 4.75
C ALA A 22 -19.64 2.31 4.17
N LEU A 23 -20.23 2.05 2.99
CA LEU A 23 -20.08 0.77 2.28
C LEU A 23 -18.94 0.75 1.27
N LYS A 24 -18.19 1.84 1.12
CA LYS A 24 -17.16 1.94 0.08
C LYS A 24 -15.83 1.44 0.60
N GLU A 25 -15.34 0.35 0.03
CA GLU A 25 -14.06 -0.27 0.39
C GLU A 25 -12.88 0.74 0.40
N MET A 26 -12.90 1.72 -0.51
CA MET A 26 -11.81 2.66 -0.74
C MET A 26 -12.19 4.11 -0.45
N TYR A 27 -11.26 4.87 0.11
CA TYR A 27 -11.37 6.32 0.22
C TYR A 27 -11.41 7.00 -1.15
N PRO A 28 -12.11 8.14 -1.29
CA PRO A 28 -12.12 8.91 -2.51
C PRO A 28 -10.70 9.37 -2.89
N VAL A 29 -10.41 9.35 -4.18
CA VAL A 29 -9.14 9.82 -4.75
C VAL A 29 -9.14 11.34 -4.76
N LYS A 30 -7.98 11.96 -4.51
CA LYS A 30 -7.80 13.41 -4.65
C LYS A 30 -8.12 13.84 -6.08
N LYS A 31 -8.72 15.03 -6.24
CA LYS A 31 -9.12 15.54 -7.56
C LYS A 31 -7.93 15.61 -8.53
N GLU A 32 -6.80 16.13 -8.07
CA GLU A 32 -5.57 16.25 -8.86
C GLU A 32 -5.07 14.90 -9.40
N GLU A 33 -5.05 13.86 -8.56
CA GLU A 33 -4.69 12.50 -8.99
C GLU A 33 -5.71 11.94 -10.00
N LYS A 34 -7.00 12.24 -9.81
CA LYS A 34 -8.07 11.79 -10.69
C LYS A 34 -8.00 12.48 -12.06
N ASP A 35 -7.59 13.75 -12.12
CA ASP A 35 -7.46 14.49 -13.38
C ASP A 35 -6.36 13.88 -14.26
N ILE A 36 -5.28 13.38 -13.66
CA ILE A 36 -4.19 12.67 -14.37
C ILE A 36 -4.70 11.42 -15.12
N LEU A 37 -5.76 10.76 -14.63
CA LEU A 37 -6.32 9.59 -15.27
C LEU A 37 -6.77 9.87 -16.71
N PHE A 38 -7.22 11.10 -16.97
CA PHE A 38 -7.78 11.54 -18.25
C PHE A 38 -6.81 12.40 -19.07
N ASP A 39 -5.56 12.54 -18.64
CA ASP A 39 -4.54 13.31 -19.33
C ASP A 39 -3.72 12.42 -20.29
N GLY A 40 -4.05 12.43 -21.57
CA GLY A 40 -3.30 11.74 -22.63
C GLY A 40 -3.50 10.22 -22.69
N PHE A 41 -2.58 9.51 -23.37
CA PHE A 41 -2.70 8.07 -23.65
C PHE A 41 -1.70 7.22 -22.85
N SER A 42 -2.15 6.04 -22.42
CA SER A 42 -1.32 5.08 -21.67
C SER A 42 -0.08 4.61 -22.44
N LYS A 43 -0.12 4.58 -23.77
CA LYS A 43 1.02 4.15 -24.61
C LYS A 43 2.20 5.13 -24.53
N GLU A 44 1.93 6.40 -24.23
CA GLU A 44 2.93 7.45 -24.04
C GLU A 44 3.29 7.64 -22.57
N GLU A 45 3.01 6.63 -21.73
CA GLU A 45 3.22 6.68 -20.27
C GLU A 45 2.41 7.77 -19.55
N LYS A 46 1.34 8.26 -20.17
CA LYS A 46 0.42 9.25 -19.61
C LYS A 46 -0.91 8.61 -19.18
N GLY A 47 -1.85 9.43 -18.73
CA GLY A 47 -3.21 9.01 -18.41
C GLY A 47 -3.26 7.94 -17.32
N ARG A 48 -3.93 6.83 -17.64
CA ARG A 48 -4.07 5.66 -16.77
C ARG A 48 -2.73 5.07 -16.32
N TYR A 49 -1.70 5.06 -17.18
CA TYR A 49 -0.40 4.51 -16.79
C TYR A 49 0.19 5.31 -15.61
N LYS A 50 0.27 6.63 -15.78
CA LYS A 50 0.77 7.55 -14.75
C LYS A 50 -0.10 7.53 -13.50
N TYR A 51 -1.41 7.50 -13.65
CA TYR A 51 -2.35 7.37 -12.53
C TYR A 51 -2.09 6.12 -11.69
N LEU A 52 -1.94 4.95 -12.32
CA LEU A 52 -1.70 3.70 -11.59
C LEU A 52 -0.35 3.71 -10.89
N ASN A 53 0.69 4.28 -11.49
CA ASN A 53 2.00 4.41 -10.87
C ASN A 53 1.97 5.30 -9.63
N LEU A 54 1.31 6.46 -9.70
CA LEU A 54 1.08 7.32 -8.53
C LEU A 54 0.28 6.58 -7.45
N ARG A 55 -0.79 5.88 -7.87
CA ARG A 55 -1.66 5.18 -6.94
C ARG A 55 -1.00 3.98 -6.24
N LYS A 56 0.09 3.44 -6.80
CA LYS A 56 0.91 2.38 -6.19
C LYS A 56 1.84 2.90 -5.08
N GLN A 57 2.20 4.18 -5.09
CA GLN A 57 3.09 4.78 -4.08
C GLN A 57 2.40 4.96 -2.72
N VAL A 58 1.08 5.11 -2.73
CA VAL A 58 0.27 5.24 -1.51
C VAL A 58 0.06 3.86 -0.88
N GLN A 59 0.37 3.73 0.40
CA GLN A 59 0.17 2.50 1.15
C GLN A 59 -1.32 2.08 1.16
N PRO A 60 -1.62 0.78 1.12
CA PRO A 60 -3.00 0.29 1.13
C PRO A 60 -3.83 0.78 2.33
N GLU A 61 -3.19 0.96 3.48
CA GLU A 61 -3.83 1.42 4.73
C GLU A 61 -4.40 2.84 4.64
N HIS A 62 -3.85 3.67 3.77
CA HIS A 62 -4.36 5.03 3.50
C HIS A 62 -5.37 5.06 2.36
N LYS A 63 -5.57 3.93 1.67
CA LYS A 63 -6.40 3.82 0.48
C LYS A 63 -7.70 3.07 0.74
N PHE A 64 -7.64 2.06 1.59
CA PHE A 64 -8.76 1.21 1.96
C PHE A 64 -9.16 1.46 3.41
N GLN A 65 -10.46 1.36 3.70
CA GLN A 65 -10.96 1.50 5.08
C GLN A 65 -10.58 0.29 5.94
N TYR A 66 -10.50 -0.89 5.32
CA TYR A 66 -10.18 -2.17 5.95
C TYR A 66 -9.44 -3.07 4.94
N PRO A 67 -8.70 -4.09 5.41
CA PRO A 67 -8.09 -5.06 4.50
C PRO A 67 -9.17 -5.85 3.78
N VAL A 68 -9.19 -5.77 2.44
CA VAL A 68 -10.23 -6.41 1.62
C VAL A 68 -9.87 -7.86 1.29
N SER A 69 -8.58 -8.21 1.31
CA SER A 69 -8.08 -9.55 1.03
C SER A 69 -7.25 -10.10 2.17
N SER A 70 -7.16 -11.43 2.27
CA SER A 70 -6.35 -12.12 3.28
C SER A 70 -4.86 -11.75 3.22
N THR A 71 -4.33 -11.47 2.03
CA THR A 71 -2.94 -10.98 1.88
C THR A 71 -2.76 -9.59 2.49
N MET A 72 -3.77 -8.72 2.38
CA MET A 72 -3.73 -7.40 3.01
C MET A 72 -3.80 -7.51 4.53
N GLU A 73 -4.57 -8.45 5.08
CA GLU A 73 -4.65 -8.66 6.53
C GLU A 73 -3.28 -8.93 7.15
N TYR A 74 -2.44 -9.75 6.51
CA TYR A 74 -1.09 -10.04 7.00
C TYR A 74 -0.19 -8.80 7.04
N GLY A 75 -0.29 -7.94 6.03
CA GLY A 75 0.55 -6.74 5.89
C GLY A 75 -0.06 -5.48 6.52
N TRP A 76 -1.27 -5.53 7.05
CA TRP A 76 -2.04 -4.34 7.43
C TRP A 76 -1.41 -3.64 8.63
N LYS A 77 -1.01 -2.38 8.43
CA LYS A 77 -0.39 -1.51 9.44
C LYS A 77 0.86 -2.11 10.08
N LEU A 78 1.60 -2.92 9.32
CA LEU A 78 2.84 -3.54 9.81
C LEU A 78 3.88 -2.48 10.22
N GLY A 79 3.84 -1.27 9.66
CA GLY A 79 4.71 -0.17 10.10
C GLY A 79 4.39 0.36 11.52
N GLU A 80 3.14 0.25 11.97
CA GLU A 80 2.70 0.74 13.29
C GLU A 80 2.88 -0.33 14.38
N THR A 81 2.59 -1.59 14.04
CA THR A 81 2.59 -2.73 14.99
C THR A 81 3.83 -3.59 14.89
N GLY A 82 4.56 -3.50 13.78
CA GLY A 82 5.70 -4.34 13.50
C GLY A 82 6.86 -4.03 14.43
N GLN A 83 7.50 -5.10 14.89
CA GLN A 83 8.80 -5.02 15.52
C GLN A 83 9.74 -4.30 14.54
N HIS A 84 10.21 -3.10 14.92
CA HIS A 84 11.18 -2.37 14.10
C HIS A 84 12.30 -3.33 13.72
N PHE A 85 12.47 -3.56 12.41
CA PHE A 85 13.55 -4.40 11.93
C PHE A 85 14.87 -3.76 12.39
N LYS A 86 15.44 -4.32 13.44
CA LYS A 86 16.76 -3.92 13.94
C LYS A 86 17.76 -4.86 13.32
N ALA A 87 18.69 -4.31 12.55
CA ALA A 87 19.84 -5.07 12.12
C ALA A 87 20.51 -5.68 13.37
N PRO A 88 20.86 -6.98 13.34
CA PRO A 88 21.49 -7.61 14.48
C PRO A 88 22.82 -6.92 14.81
N THR A 89 23.04 -6.59 16.09
CA THR A 89 24.25 -5.87 16.56
C THR A 89 25.54 -6.60 16.19
N TYR A 90 25.51 -7.94 16.14
CA TYR A 90 26.67 -8.79 15.90
C TYR A 90 26.45 -9.76 14.74
N ALA A 91 26.13 -9.22 13.56
CA ALA A 91 26.05 -10.01 12.33
C ALA A 91 27.45 -10.45 11.86
N ARG A 92 27.57 -11.63 11.24
CA ARG A 92 28.79 -12.01 10.53
C ARG A 92 28.90 -11.19 9.25
N GLY A 93 29.97 -10.39 9.12
CA GLY A 93 30.30 -9.64 7.90
C GLY A 93 31.08 -10.46 6.88
N LYS A 94 31.07 -10.03 5.62
CA LYS A 94 31.75 -10.69 4.50
C LYS A 94 33.16 -10.12 4.26
N ILE A 95 33.98 -10.09 5.31
CA ILE A 95 35.27 -9.37 5.31
C ILE A 95 36.19 -9.85 4.18
N VAL A 96 36.32 -11.17 3.96
CA VAL A 96 37.21 -11.71 2.92
C VAL A 96 36.76 -11.28 1.53
N GLU A 97 35.47 -11.41 1.24
CA GLU A 97 34.88 -11.04 -0.05
C GLU A 97 35.06 -9.54 -0.35
N GLU A 98 34.83 -8.69 0.66
CA GLU A 98 34.90 -7.23 0.55
C GLU A 98 36.33 -6.68 0.48
N SER A 99 37.30 -7.34 1.12
CA SER A 99 38.68 -6.82 1.22
C SER A 99 39.65 -7.46 0.23
N PHE A 100 39.54 -8.77 -0.04
CA PHE A 100 40.50 -9.47 -0.88
C PHE A 100 40.19 -9.36 -2.38
N TYR A 101 38.92 -9.12 -2.75
CA TYR A 101 38.50 -9.11 -4.15
C TYR A 101 38.08 -7.72 -4.59
N ARG A 102 38.64 -7.24 -5.71
CA ARG A 102 38.22 -5.99 -6.37
C ARG A 102 37.30 -6.33 -7.55
N ARG A 103 36.27 -5.50 -7.76
CA ARG A 103 35.25 -5.74 -8.80
C ARG A 103 35.81 -5.64 -10.23
N ASN A 104 36.85 -4.83 -10.44
CA ASN A 104 37.56 -4.67 -11.72
C ASN A 104 39.05 -5.01 -11.54
N GLY A 105 39.65 -5.64 -12.56
CA GLY A 105 41.05 -6.05 -12.58
C GLY A 105 42.04 -4.88 -12.74
N VAL A 106 43.32 -5.15 -12.50
CA VAL A 106 44.43 -4.17 -12.50
C VAL A 106 44.84 -3.70 -13.92
N PHE A 107 44.38 -4.36 -14.97
CA PHE A 107 44.76 -4.01 -16.35
C PHE A 107 43.55 -3.54 -17.14
N GLU A 108 43.49 -2.22 -17.36
CA GLU A 108 42.98 -1.60 -18.60
C GLU A 108 44.17 -1.26 -19.50
#